data_AF-A0A1S1FE53-F1
#
_entry.id   AF-A0A1S1FE53-F1
#
_cell.length_a   1.000
_cell.length_b   1.000
_cell.length_c   1.000
_cell.angle_alpha   90.00
_cell.angle_beta   90.00
_cell.angle_gamma   90.00
#
_symmetry.space_group_name_H-M   'P 1'
#
loop_
_entity.id
_entity.type
_entity.pdbx_description
1 polymer ?
#
loop_
_entity_poly.entity_id
_entity_poly.type
_entity_poly.pdbx_seq_one_letter_code
_entity_poly.pdbx_strand_id
1 'polypeptide(L)'
;MYLEEFDSIVQLEWKPLLYVRYVDDILLIINESIDENDVIRSIKKVLRDYHLEVNSDKSNPKKSSRDDFRFTYLGYEFSKYQIKFINSEEKEQTKNNLVIDISENKFKAKLLNKLIRYFKRFKNDNDKPEAFWILYYRLKNLIHGVSSKGENNQVVKFGLSYSYGFINSEDKLKNFLRMYHYFIRSYKENGYLSSRQAYLLISIVSVDNRVITSDSPRDDILSLLNNRYHYEKLSVKTLEKICLRVGVSYTSKVYTNKYLEFNKINLQKKIMKKLSLRFGED
;
A
#
# COMPACT_ATOMS: atom_id res chain seq x y z
N MET A 1 -24.34 12.14 3.59
CA MET A 1 -25.76 12.46 3.36
C MET A 1 -26.62 11.22 3.18
N TYR A 2 -26.49 10.42 2.09
CA TYR A 2 -27.43 9.29 1.83
C TYR A 2 -27.58 8.24 2.96
N LEU A 3 -26.52 7.96 3.72
CA LEU A 3 -26.54 6.98 4.82
C LEU A 3 -26.41 7.61 6.23
N GLU A 4 -26.62 8.92 6.38
CA GLU A 4 -26.44 9.58 7.70
C GLU A 4 -27.45 9.10 8.74
N GLU A 5 -28.70 8.88 8.34
CA GLU A 5 -29.74 8.31 9.19
C GLU A 5 -29.40 6.86 9.57
N PHE A 6 -28.91 6.06 8.61
CA PHE A 6 -28.40 4.72 8.90
C PHE A 6 -27.28 4.76 9.96
N ASP A 7 -26.30 5.65 9.82
CA ASP A 7 -25.21 5.81 10.78
C ASP A 7 -25.74 6.14 12.18
N SER A 8 -26.79 6.96 12.27
CA SER A 8 -27.44 7.34 13.52
C SER A 8 -28.18 6.17 14.17
N ILE A 9 -28.93 5.40 13.39
CA ILE A 9 -29.65 4.19 13.84
C ILE A 9 -28.65 3.18 14.42
N VAL A 10 -27.53 2.94 13.71
CA VAL A 10 -26.48 2.02 14.15
C VAL A 10 -25.95 2.37 15.54
N GLN A 11 -25.70 3.66 15.78
CA GLN A 11 -25.16 4.14 17.06
C GLN A 11 -26.18 4.09 18.20
N LEU A 12 -27.44 4.43 17.91
CA LEU A 12 -28.49 4.50 18.92
C LEU A 12 -29.02 3.12 19.34
N GLU A 13 -29.25 2.23 18.37
CA GLU A 13 -29.86 0.91 18.62
C GLU A 13 -28.86 -0.08 19.21
N TRP A 14 -27.68 -0.23 18.59
CA TRP A 14 -26.74 -1.31 18.95
C TRP A 14 -25.61 -0.86 19.86
N LYS A 15 -25.43 0.46 20.05
CA LYS A 15 -24.40 1.06 20.91
C LYS A 15 -23.05 0.33 20.80
N PRO A 16 -22.51 0.20 19.58
CA PRO A 16 -21.33 -0.61 19.34
C PRO A 16 -20.13 -0.07 20.11
N LEU A 17 -19.22 -0.97 20.48
CA LEU A 17 -17.91 -0.60 21.03
C LEU A 17 -17.09 0.19 20.00
N LEU A 18 -17.26 -0.14 18.72
CA LEU A 18 -16.67 0.60 17.60
C LEU A 18 -17.60 0.54 16.39
N TYR A 19 -17.80 1.70 15.76
CA TYR A 19 -18.43 1.83 14.46
C TYR A 19 -17.56 2.69 13.54
N VAL A 20 -17.19 2.14 12.40
CA VAL A 20 -16.42 2.86 11.38
C VAL A 20 -17.02 2.56 10.00
N ARG A 21 -17.26 3.61 9.22
CA ARG A 21 -17.71 3.50 7.82
C ARG A 21 -16.80 4.29 6.90
N TYR A 22 -16.45 3.69 5.77
CA TYR A 22 -15.76 4.34 4.67
C TYR A 22 -16.49 4.02 3.37
N VAL A 23 -17.28 4.99 2.89
CA VAL A 23 -18.21 4.79 1.77
C VAL A 23 -19.18 3.64 2.07
N ASP A 24 -18.98 2.47 1.48
CA ASP A 24 -19.77 1.23 1.59
C ASP A 24 -19.14 0.19 2.53
N ASP A 25 -17.86 0.33 2.87
CA ASP A 25 -17.16 -0.57 3.80
C ASP A 25 -17.48 -0.19 5.25
N ILE A 26 -18.27 -1.02 5.93
CA ILE A 26 -18.69 -0.85 7.33
C ILE A 26 -17.99 -1.87 8.23
N LEU A 27 -17.45 -1.40 9.36
CA LEU A 27 -16.96 -2.22 10.46
C LEU A 27 -17.76 -1.91 11.73
N LEU A 28 -18.26 -2.96 12.36
CA LEU A 28 -18.96 -2.89 13.63
C LEU A 28 -18.31 -3.86 14.62
N ILE A 29 -17.95 -3.37 15.80
CA ILE A 29 -17.52 -4.20 16.94
C ILE A 29 -18.57 -4.03 18.03
N ILE A 30 -19.24 -5.11 18.38
CA ILE A 30 -20.32 -5.15 19.37
C ILE A 30 -19.90 -5.94 20.61
N ASN A 31 -20.64 -5.74 21.70
CA ASN A 31 -20.45 -6.54 22.91
C ASN A 31 -20.86 -8.00 22.65
N GLU A 32 -20.20 -8.94 23.33
CA GLU A 32 -20.54 -10.37 23.26
C GLU A 32 -21.99 -10.66 23.70
N SER A 33 -22.59 -9.79 24.52
CA SER A 33 -23.98 -9.93 24.94
C SER A 33 -25.02 -9.67 23.83
N ILE A 34 -24.59 -9.15 22.67
CA ILE A 34 -25.47 -8.83 21.54
C ILE A 34 -25.36 -9.94 20.48
N ASP A 35 -26.49 -10.48 20.04
CA ASP A 35 -26.52 -11.47 18.95
C ASP A 35 -26.16 -10.80 17.60
N GLU A 36 -25.07 -11.27 16.99
CA GLU A 36 -24.59 -10.82 15.69
C GLU A 36 -25.62 -11.04 14.57
N ASN A 37 -26.43 -12.10 14.65
CA ASN A 37 -27.43 -12.40 13.63
C ASN A 37 -28.59 -11.40 13.67
N ASP A 38 -28.99 -10.97 14.86
CA ASP A 38 -30.03 -9.96 15.03
C ASP A 38 -29.54 -8.59 14.54
N VAL A 39 -28.28 -8.25 14.78
CA VAL A 39 -27.66 -7.03 14.22
C VAL A 39 -27.65 -7.09 12.69
N ILE A 40 -27.20 -8.20 12.09
CA ILE A 40 -27.20 -8.35 10.62
C ILE A 40 -28.61 -8.26 10.04
N ARG A 41 -29.59 -8.91 10.68
CA ARG A 41 -30.99 -8.87 10.24
C ARG A 41 -31.54 -7.44 10.28
N SER A 42 -31.20 -6.70 11.33
CA SER A 42 -31.62 -5.31 11.52
C SER A 42 -30.96 -4.39 10.50
N ILE A 43 -29.65 -4.51 10.28
CA ILE A 43 -28.92 -3.78 9.23
C ILE A 43 -29.55 -4.04 7.85
N LYS A 44 -29.82 -5.31 7.51
CA LYS A 44 -30.48 -5.67 6.24
C LYS A 44 -31.88 -5.07 6.13
N LYS A 45 -32.61 -4.95 7.24
CA LYS A 45 -33.93 -4.31 7.25
C LYS A 45 -33.81 -2.81 6.96
N VAL A 46 -32.96 -2.10 7.67
CA VAL A 46 -32.76 -0.65 7.46
C VAL A 46 -32.25 -0.35 6.06
N LEU A 47 -31.27 -1.12 5.56
CA LEU A 47 -30.73 -0.91 4.21
C LEU A 47 -31.76 -1.14 3.09
N ARG A 48 -32.77 -2.01 3.31
CA ARG A 48 -33.86 -2.20 2.35
C ARG A 48 -34.70 -0.93 2.15
N ASP A 49 -34.87 -0.13 3.20
CA ASP A 49 -35.57 1.16 3.10
C ASP A 49 -34.82 2.15 2.20
N TYR A 50 -33.51 1.96 2.04
CA TYR A 50 -32.64 2.70 1.11
C TYR A 50 -32.46 1.99 -0.25
N HIS A 51 -33.20 0.92 -0.53
CA HIS A 51 -33.02 0.08 -1.72
C HIS A 51 -31.60 -0.46 -1.89
N LEU A 52 -30.92 -0.74 -0.76
CA LEU A 52 -29.57 -1.29 -0.72
C LEU A 52 -29.59 -2.72 -0.17
N GLU A 53 -28.64 -3.52 -0.66
CA GLU A 53 -28.44 -4.89 -0.20
C GLU A 53 -27.02 -5.11 0.31
N VAL A 54 -26.91 -5.97 1.32
CA VAL A 54 -25.63 -6.38 1.88
C VAL A 54 -25.04 -7.48 1.01
N ASN A 55 -23.79 -7.31 0.59
CA ASN A 55 -23.06 -8.36 -0.10
C ASN A 55 -22.69 -9.49 0.88
N SER A 56 -23.44 -10.58 0.86
CA SER A 56 -23.28 -11.73 1.77
C SER A 56 -21.88 -12.36 1.71
N ASP A 57 -21.24 -12.35 0.56
CA ASP A 57 -19.92 -12.98 0.38
C ASP A 57 -18.82 -12.19 1.10
N LYS A 58 -19.01 -10.88 1.25
CA LYS A 58 -18.08 -9.98 1.92
C LYS A 58 -18.43 -9.75 3.38
N SER A 59 -19.70 -9.82 3.74
CA SER A 59 -20.20 -9.58 5.09
C SER A 59 -20.12 -10.84 5.94
N ASN A 60 -19.01 -10.98 6.66
CA ASN A 60 -18.74 -12.13 7.50
C ASN A 60 -18.74 -11.72 8.98
N PRO A 61 -19.82 -12.00 9.75
CA PRO A 61 -19.75 -11.90 11.20
C PRO A 61 -18.65 -12.83 11.71
N LYS A 62 -17.90 -12.35 12.70
CA LYS A 62 -16.85 -13.13 13.33
C LYS A 62 -16.90 -12.89 14.83
N LYS A 63 -17.27 -13.93 15.57
CA LYS A 63 -17.09 -13.93 17.01
C LYS A 63 -15.59 -13.99 17.31
N SER A 64 -15.06 -12.90 17.85
CA SER A 64 -13.68 -12.88 18.34
C SER A 64 -13.61 -13.60 19.68
N SER A 65 -12.61 -14.47 19.86
CA SER A 65 -12.32 -15.06 21.16
C SER A 65 -11.20 -14.29 21.87
N ARG A 66 -11.07 -14.52 23.18
CA ARG A 66 -9.99 -13.94 23.99
C ARG A 66 -8.60 -14.30 23.48
N ASP A 67 -8.47 -15.33 22.66
CA ASP A 67 -7.20 -15.76 22.05
C ASP A 67 -7.12 -15.43 20.55
N ASP A 68 -8.25 -15.33 19.85
CA ASP A 68 -8.34 -15.08 18.40
C ASP A 68 -9.03 -13.73 18.11
N PHE A 69 -8.26 -12.65 18.27
CA PHE A 69 -8.68 -11.31 17.82
C PHE A 69 -7.95 -10.99 16.53
N ARG A 70 -8.66 -11.14 15.41
CA ARG A 70 -8.17 -10.79 14.09
C ARG A 70 -9.31 -10.38 13.15
N PHE A 71 -9.17 -9.23 12.50
CA PHE A 71 -10.09 -8.81 11.44
C PHE A 71 -9.37 -7.96 10.40
N THR A 72 -10.01 -7.78 9.24
CA THR A 72 -9.48 -6.95 8.16
C THR A 72 -10.42 -5.81 7.84
N TYR A 73 -9.87 -4.61 7.64
CA TYR A 73 -10.64 -3.44 7.24
C TYR A 73 -9.79 -2.53 6.36
N LEU A 74 -10.35 -2.07 5.23
CA LEU A 74 -9.68 -1.21 4.23
C LEU A 74 -8.31 -1.70 3.76
N GLY A 75 -8.08 -3.02 3.79
CA GLY A 75 -6.84 -3.65 3.39
C GLY A 75 -5.78 -3.78 4.49
N TYR A 76 -6.06 -3.29 5.69
CA TYR A 76 -5.29 -3.59 6.90
C TYR A 76 -5.79 -4.87 7.56
N GLU A 77 -4.92 -5.51 8.31
CA GLU A 77 -5.23 -6.58 9.26
C GLU A 77 -4.94 -6.07 10.66
N PHE A 78 -5.93 -6.19 11.53
CA PHE A 78 -5.85 -5.83 12.94
C PHE A 78 -5.79 -7.13 13.73
N SER A 79 -4.83 -7.24 14.63
CA SER A 79 -4.70 -8.37 15.54
C SER A 79 -4.15 -7.92 16.89
N LYS A 80 -4.00 -8.85 17.84
CA LYS A 80 -3.40 -8.57 19.15
C LYS A 80 -2.09 -9.32 19.31
N TYR A 81 -1.14 -8.71 20.02
CA TYR A 81 0.04 -9.39 20.54
C TYR A 81 0.21 -9.11 22.03
N GLN A 82 0.68 -10.11 22.76
CA GLN A 82 0.87 -10.06 24.22
C GLN A 82 2.34 -9.86 24.56
N ILE A 83 2.66 -8.76 25.22
CA ILE A 83 3.99 -8.54 25.79
C ILE A 83 3.94 -8.95 27.25
N LYS A 84 4.74 -9.95 27.61
CA LYS A 84 5.01 -10.31 29.01
C LYS A 84 6.09 -9.39 29.54
N PHE A 85 5.86 -8.77 30.69
CA PHE A 85 6.83 -7.93 31.37
C PHE A 85 6.75 -8.17 32.88
N ILE A 86 7.86 -7.96 33.57
CA ILE A 86 7.91 -8.04 35.02
C ILE A 86 7.64 -6.63 35.56
N ASN A 87 6.63 -6.50 36.43
CA ASN A 87 6.32 -5.21 37.05
C ASN A 87 7.30 -4.90 38.18
N SER A 88 7.16 -3.73 38.80
CA SER A 88 7.96 -3.30 39.97
C SER A 88 7.80 -4.18 41.21
N GLU A 89 6.84 -5.11 41.22
CA GLU A 89 6.59 -6.08 42.29
C GLU A 89 7.10 -7.49 41.94
N GLU A 90 7.97 -7.62 40.92
CA GLU A 90 8.49 -8.89 40.41
C GLU A 90 7.43 -9.87 39.89
N LYS A 91 6.20 -9.39 39.60
CA LYS A 91 5.12 -10.20 39.03
C LYS A 91 5.11 -10.12 37.52
N GLU A 92 4.95 -11.27 36.88
CA GLU A 92 4.71 -11.36 35.44
C GLU A 92 3.33 -10.77 35.11
N GLN A 93 3.32 -9.70 34.33
CA GLN A 93 2.12 -9.09 33.77
C GLN A 93 2.13 -9.21 32.26
N THR A 94 0.92 -9.28 31.68
CA THR A 94 0.74 -9.33 30.23
C THR A 94 0.07 -8.06 29.75
N LYS A 95 0.71 -7.33 28.83
CA LYS A 95 0.15 -6.18 28.13
C LYS A 95 -0.34 -6.60 26.74
N ASN A 96 -1.63 -6.43 26.50
CA ASN A 96 -2.19 -6.57 25.15
C ASN A 96 -1.86 -5.32 24.33
N ASN A 97 -1.30 -5.49 23.14
CA ASN A 97 -1.05 -4.41 22.19
C ASN A 97 -1.75 -4.71 20.86
N LEU A 98 -2.29 -3.66 20.24
CA LEU A 98 -2.89 -3.73 18.91
C LEU A 98 -1.79 -3.81 17.85
N VAL A 99 -1.87 -4.83 17.02
CA VAL A 99 -1.03 -5.01 15.85
C VAL A 99 -1.82 -4.64 14.60
N ILE A 100 -1.24 -3.79 13.78
CA ILE A 100 -1.77 -3.34 12.49
C ILE A 100 -0.74 -3.75 11.44
N ASP A 101 -1.18 -4.56 10.48
CA ASP A 101 -0.36 -5.00 9.35
C ASP A 101 -1.17 -4.91 8.04
N ILE A 102 -0.55 -5.27 6.93
CA ILE A 102 -1.18 -5.39 5.62
C ILE A 102 -1.95 -6.71 5.59
N SER A 103 -3.23 -6.66 5.25
CA SER A 103 -4.03 -7.87 5.08
C SER A 103 -3.42 -8.83 4.06
N GLU A 104 -3.45 -10.12 4.36
CA GLU A 104 -2.81 -11.15 3.54
C GLU A 104 -3.27 -11.10 2.07
N ASN A 105 -4.58 -10.91 1.85
CA ASN A 105 -5.15 -10.79 0.52
C ASN A 105 -4.58 -9.60 -0.25
N LYS A 106 -4.43 -8.43 0.39
CA LYS A 106 -3.85 -7.26 -0.27
C LYS A 106 -2.35 -7.42 -0.47
N PHE A 107 -1.65 -8.00 0.50
CA PHE A 107 -0.22 -8.29 0.40
C PHE A 107 0.09 -9.16 -0.83
N LYS A 108 -0.55 -10.33 -0.93
CA LYS A 108 -0.39 -11.24 -2.08
C LYS A 108 -0.85 -10.59 -3.39
N ALA A 109 -2.08 -10.08 -3.43
CA ALA A 109 -2.69 -9.64 -4.68
C ALA A 109 -2.12 -8.31 -5.22
N LYS A 110 -1.67 -7.40 -4.36
CA LYS A 110 -1.27 -6.04 -4.76
C LYS A 110 0.23 -5.77 -4.65
N LEU A 111 0.93 -6.38 -3.69
CA LEU A 111 2.36 -6.12 -3.50
C LEU A 111 3.21 -7.21 -4.15
N LEU A 112 3.04 -8.46 -3.69
CA LEU A 112 3.85 -9.59 -4.17
C LEU A 112 3.62 -9.85 -5.66
N ASN A 113 2.36 -9.89 -6.10
CA ASN A 113 2.05 -10.08 -7.52
C ASN A 113 2.62 -8.96 -8.41
N LYS A 114 2.63 -7.71 -7.95
CA LYS A 114 3.25 -6.61 -8.71
C LYS A 114 4.75 -6.76 -8.79
N LEU A 115 5.41 -7.07 -7.67
CA LEU A 115 6.84 -7.35 -7.62
C LEU A 115 7.22 -8.44 -8.64
N ILE A 116 6.53 -9.59 -8.59
CA ILE A 116 6.75 -10.71 -9.52
C ILE A 116 6.54 -10.26 -10.97
N ARG A 117 5.43 -9.58 -11.27
CA ARG A 117 5.13 -9.10 -12.63
C ARG A 117 6.16 -8.12 -13.16
N TYR A 118 6.68 -7.22 -12.33
CA TYR A 118 7.70 -6.27 -12.74
C TYR A 118 8.99 -6.96 -13.15
N PHE A 119 9.47 -7.90 -12.34
CA PHE A 119 10.65 -8.70 -12.67
C PHE A 119 10.41 -9.57 -13.90
N LYS A 120 9.26 -10.27 -14.01
CA LYS A 120 8.92 -11.06 -15.21
C LYS A 120 8.89 -10.23 -16.50
N ARG A 121 8.26 -9.04 -16.48
CA ARG A 121 8.25 -8.15 -17.66
C ARG A 121 9.66 -7.68 -18.00
N PHE A 122 10.45 -7.29 -17.00
CA PHE A 122 11.85 -6.92 -17.22
C PHE A 122 12.65 -8.06 -17.84
N LYS A 123 12.48 -9.31 -17.40
CA LYS A 123 13.13 -10.47 -17.99
C LYS A 123 12.85 -10.59 -19.49
N ASN A 124 11.59 -10.40 -19.88
CA ASN A 124 11.13 -10.55 -21.27
C ASN A 124 11.61 -9.41 -22.18
N ASP A 125 11.81 -8.21 -21.64
CA ASP A 125 12.16 -6.99 -22.38
C ASP A 125 13.62 -6.53 -22.12
N ASN A 126 14.48 -7.37 -21.53
CA ASN A 126 15.76 -6.92 -20.95
C ASN A 126 16.76 -6.34 -21.98
N ASP A 127 16.55 -6.65 -23.25
CA ASP A 127 17.30 -6.18 -24.41
C ASP A 127 17.05 -4.68 -24.71
N LYS A 128 15.89 -4.17 -24.30
CA LYS A 128 15.52 -2.76 -24.52
C LYS A 128 16.27 -1.84 -23.54
N PRO A 129 16.85 -0.72 -24.01
CA PRO A 129 17.64 0.18 -23.17
C PRO A 129 16.83 0.81 -22.02
N GLU A 130 15.53 0.99 -22.19
CA GLU A 130 14.63 1.53 -21.16
C GLU A 130 14.14 0.49 -20.13
N ALA A 131 14.27 -0.81 -20.40
CA ALA A 131 13.62 -1.86 -19.61
C ALA A 131 14.04 -1.83 -18.15
N PHE A 132 15.33 -1.63 -17.89
CA PHE A 132 15.85 -1.49 -16.53
C PHE A 132 15.26 -0.27 -15.81
N TRP A 133 15.17 0.87 -16.49
CA TRP A 133 14.64 2.08 -15.87
C TRP A 133 13.14 1.96 -15.58
N ILE A 134 12.39 1.30 -16.46
CA ILE A 134 10.98 0.96 -16.22
C ILE A 134 10.87 0.08 -14.96
N LEU A 135 11.71 -0.95 -14.81
CA LEU A 135 11.77 -1.78 -13.60
C LEU A 135 12.09 -0.93 -12.37
N TYR A 136 13.17 -0.14 -12.42
CA TYR A 136 13.63 0.71 -11.32
C TYR A 136 12.53 1.64 -10.82
N TYR A 137 11.89 2.41 -11.71
CA TYR A 137 10.84 3.34 -11.30
C TYR A 137 9.55 2.63 -10.88
N ARG A 138 9.21 1.47 -11.46
CA ARG A 138 8.07 0.66 -11.00
C ARG A 138 8.28 0.13 -9.57
N LEU A 139 9.47 -0.37 -9.26
CA LEU A 139 9.82 -0.84 -7.92
C LEU A 139 9.89 0.32 -6.92
N LYS A 140 10.53 1.43 -7.30
CA LYS A 140 10.56 2.65 -6.49
C LYS A 140 9.15 3.14 -6.18
N ASN A 141 8.27 3.16 -7.19
CA ASN A 141 6.88 3.58 -7.02
C ASN A 141 6.00 2.58 -6.25
N LEU A 142 6.40 1.32 -6.18
CA LEU A 142 5.74 0.31 -5.36
C LEU A 142 6.07 0.48 -3.89
N ILE A 143 7.33 0.78 -3.58
CA ILE A 143 7.89 0.78 -2.21
C ILE A 143 7.75 2.15 -1.55
N HIS A 144 8.09 3.24 -2.24
CA HIS A 144 8.05 4.59 -1.68
C HIS A 144 6.63 5.16 -1.71
N GLY A 145 6.35 6.11 -0.81
CA GLY A 145 5.15 6.94 -0.90
C GLY A 145 5.29 7.93 -2.05
N VAL A 146 4.60 7.66 -3.15
CA VAL A 146 4.65 8.47 -4.37
C VAL A 146 3.50 9.46 -4.41
N SER A 147 3.79 10.68 -4.84
CA SER A 147 2.77 11.62 -5.31
C SER A 147 3.05 12.08 -6.73
N SER A 148 1.98 12.28 -7.50
CA SER A 148 2.02 12.75 -8.89
C SER A 148 0.70 13.43 -9.24
N LYS A 149 0.69 14.25 -10.28
CA LYS A 149 -0.52 14.83 -10.87
C LYS A 149 -1.30 13.78 -11.68
N GLY A 150 -2.56 13.55 -11.31
CA GLY A 150 -3.50 12.66 -12.01
C GLY A 150 -4.18 13.34 -13.21
N GLU A 151 -5.12 12.64 -13.85
CA GLU A 151 -5.83 13.10 -15.06
C GLU A 151 -6.50 14.47 -14.87
N ASN A 152 -7.19 14.65 -13.73
CA ASN A 152 -7.88 15.89 -13.34
C ASN A 152 -6.95 16.92 -12.67
N ASN A 153 -5.63 16.80 -12.84
CA ASN A 153 -4.60 17.66 -12.21
C ASN A 153 -4.60 17.65 -10.65
N GLN A 154 -5.40 16.79 -10.03
CA GLN A 154 -5.35 16.51 -8.61
C GLN A 154 -4.10 15.70 -8.26
N VAL A 155 -3.60 15.87 -7.03
CA VAL A 155 -2.45 15.11 -6.54
C VAL A 155 -2.94 13.73 -6.12
N VAL A 156 -2.45 12.69 -6.79
CA VAL A 156 -2.69 11.30 -6.45
C VAL A 156 -1.53 10.79 -5.61
N LYS A 157 -1.83 10.17 -4.47
CA LYS A 157 -0.86 9.55 -3.56
C LYS A 157 -1.00 8.04 -3.61
N PHE A 158 0.11 7.32 -3.76
CA PHE A 158 0.12 5.86 -3.86
C PHE A 158 1.47 5.27 -3.46
N GLY A 159 1.59 3.94 -3.51
CA GLY A 159 2.78 3.22 -3.07
C GLY A 159 2.66 2.79 -1.61
N LEU A 160 3.44 1.79 -1.23
CA LEU A 160 3.36 1.10 0.06
C LEU A 160 3.32 2.07 1.24
N SER A 161 4.21 3.07 1.26
CA SER A 161 4.29 4.04 2.37
C SER A 161 3.05 4.93 2.52
N TYR A 162 2.35 5.27 1.43
CA TYR A 162 1.09 6.03 1.52
C TYR A 162 -0.12 5.11 1.76
N SER A 163 -0.13 3.92 1.19
CA SER A 163 -1.22 2.96 1.34
C SER A 163 -1.27 2.32 2.72
N TYR A 164 -0.13 2.17 3.39
CA TYR A 164 -0.01 1.39 4.61
C TYR A 164 0.82 2.11 5.70
N GLY A 165 0.66 3.43 5.82
CA GLY A 165 1.43 4.24 6.77
C GLY A 165 1.13 4.01 8.27
N PHE A 166 0.11 3.21 8.58
CA PHE A 166 -0.30 2.91 9.96
C PHE A 166 0.17 1.53 10.45
N ILE A 167 0.86 0.75 9.62
CA ILE A 167 1.31 -0.57 10.07
C ILE A 167 2.38 -0.43 11.16
N ASN A 168 2.29 -1.30 12.14
CA ASN A 168 3.21 -1.37 13.27
C ASN A 168 3.77 -2.80 13.46
N SER A 169 3.52 -3.70 12.51
CA SER A 169 4.21 -5.00 12.38
C SER A 169 5.13 -4.99 11.16
N GLU A 170 6.26 -5.66 11.27
CA GLU A 170 7.21 -5.85 10.17
C GLU A 170 6.98 -7.15 9.38
N ASP A 171 6.08 -8.03 9.79
CA ASP A 171 5.98 -9.40 9.26
C ASP A 171 5.78 -9.46 7.73
N LYS A 172 4.81 -8.72 7.20
CA LYS A 172 4.60 -8.64 5.74
C LYS A 172 5.75 -7.96 5.03
N LEU A 173 6.35 -6.95 5.64
CA LEU A 173 7.50 -6.24 5.05
C LEU A 173 8.75 -7.13 5.00
N LYS A 174 9.01 -7.95 6.02
CA LYS A 174 10.07 -8.97 6.01
C LYS A 174 9.89 -9.93 4.85
N ASN A 175 8.67 -10.43 4.64
CA ASN A 175 8.36 -11.32 3.51
C ASN A 175 8.56 -10.61 2.16
N PHE A 176 8.15 -9.35 2.03
CA PHE A 176 8.39 -8.55 0.83
C PHE A 176 9.89 -8.37 0.56
N LEU A 177 10.66 -7.97 1.57
CA LEU A 177 12.11 -7.73 1.47
C LEU A 177 12.87 -9.00 1.10
N ARG A 178 12.52 -10.14 1.71
CA ARG A 178 13.10 -11.44 1.35
C ARG A 178 12.91 -11.74 -0.13
N MET A 179 11.68 -11.57 -0.63
CA MET A 179 11.38 -11.81 -2.05
C MET A 179 12.06 -10.77 -2.96
N TYR A 180 12.10 -9.51 -2.55
CA TYR A 180 12.74 -8.42 -3.28
C TYR A 180 14.23 -8.68 -3.49
N HIS A 181 14.96 -8.97 -2.41
CA HIS A 181 16.39 -9.30 -2.46
C HIS A 181 16.66 -10.60 -3.20
N TYR A 182 15.78 -11.61 -3.05
CA TYR A 182 15.86 -12.84 -3.83
C TYR A 182 15.80 -12.57 -5.34
N PHE A 183 14.84 -11.76 -5.80
CA PHE A 183 14.73 -11.42 -7.22
C PHE A 183 15.95 -10.69 -7.74
N ILE A 184 16.48 -9.70 -7.00
CA ILE A 184 17.69 -8.97 -7.40
C ILE A 184 18.87 -9.93 -7.54
N ARG A 185 19.11 -10.79 -6.55
CA ARG A 185 20.19 -11.78 -6.57
C ARG A 185 20.04 -12.74 -7.74
N SER A 186 18.88 -13.37 -7.87
CA SER A 186 18.59 -14.33 -8.94
C SER A 186 18.76 -13.69 -10.32
N TYR A 187 18.25 -12.46 -10.54
CA TYR A 187 18.37 -11.80 -11.85
C TYR A 187 19.80 -11.36 -12.15
N LYS A 188 20.60 -11.03 -11.14
CA LYS A 188 22.03 -10.77 -11.31
C LYS A 188 22.79 -12.05 -11.67
N GLU A 189 22.56 -13.15 -10.96
CA GLU A 189 23.20 -14.46 -11.21
C GLU A 189 22.88 -15.00 -12.61
N ASN A 190 21.69 -14.73 -13.13
CA ASN A 190 21.27 -15.13 -14.47
C ASN A 190 21.64 -14.11 -15.57
N GLY A 191 22.45 -13.10 -15.26
CA GLY A 191 22.95 -12.13 -16.26
C GLY A 191 21.94 -11.05 -16.71
N TYR A 192 20.72 -11.01 -16.16
CA TYR A 192 19.72 -9.99 -16.49
C TYR A 192 20.03 -8.61 -15.88
N LEU A 193 20.81 -8.56 -14.79
CA LEU A 193 21.20 -7.33 -14.14
C LEU A 193 22.73 -7.21 -14.04
N SER A 194 23.26 -6.07 -14.48
CA SER A 194 24.63 -5.68 -14.13
C SER A 194 24.77 -5.37 -12.63
N SER A 195 25.99 -5.41 -12.10
CA SER A 195 26.28 -5.03 -10.71
C SER A 195 25.79 -3.62 -10.37
N ARG A 196 25.93 -2.67 -11.29
CA ARG A 196 25.44 -1.29 -11.11
C ARG A 196 23.91 -1.24 -11.02
N GLN A 197 23.22 -1.98 -11.87
CA GLN A 197 21.75 -2.05 -11.85
C GLN A 197 21.24 -2.72 -10.57
N ALA A 198 21.86 -3.82 -10.15
CA ALA A 198 21.55 -4.47 -8.89
C ALA A 198 21.73 -3.52 -7.69
N TYR A 199 22.84 -2.77 -7.64
CA TYR A 199 23.09 -1.77 -6.60
C TYR A 199 22.00 -0.68 -6.58
N LEU A 200 21.61 -0.16 -7.74
CA LEU A 200 20.54 0.83 -7.85
C LEU A 200 19.20 0.28 -7.34
N LEU A 201 18.87 -0.97 -7.62
CA LEU A 201 17.66 -1.60 -7.07
C LEU A 201 17.78 -1.78 -5.55
N ILE A 202 18.91 -2.26 -5.04
CA ILE A 202 19.13 -2.41 -3.60
C ILE A 202 18.95 -1.06 -2.87
N SER A 203 19.43 0.04 -3.45
CA SER A 203 19.31 1.38 -2.87
C SER A 203 17.86 1.89 -2.70
N ILE A 204 16.88 1.26 -3.37
CA ILE A 204 15.46 1.63 -3.22
C ILE A 204 14.96 1.32 -1.81
N VAL A 205 15.46 0.22 -1.21
CA VAL A 205 15.11 -0.21 0.16
C VAL A 205 16.15 0.24 1.18
N SER A 206 16.73 1.42 0.98
CA SER A 206 17.66 2.01 1.94
C SER A 206 17.01 3.08 2.80
N VAL A 207 17.45 3.16 4.06
CA VAL A 207 17.14 4.22 5.02
C VAL A 207 18.45 4.66 5.66
N ASP A 208 18.69 5.97 5.75
CA ASP A 208 19.92 6.54 6.30
C ASP A 208 21.21 5.89 5.75
N ASN A 209 21.26 5.73 4.42
CA ASN A 209 22.35 5.08 3.68
C ASN A 209 22.62 3.60 4.03
N ARG A 210 21.73 2.96 4.80
CA ARG A 210 21.79 1.53 5.13
C ARG A 210 20.75 0.76 4.34
N VAL A 211 21.13 -0.40 3.81
CA VAL A 211 20.22 -1.29 3.08
C VAL A 211 19.40 -2.08 4.08
N ILE A 212 18.08 -2.04 3.94
CA ILE A 212 17.15 -2.76 4.80
C ILE A 212 16.89 -4.16 4.22
N THR A 213 17.01 -5.19 5.05
CA THR A 213 16.78 -6.59 4.69
C THR A 213 15.67 -7.20 5.56
N SER A 214 15.30 -8.45 5.31
CA SER A 214 14.32 -9.16 6.16
C SER A 214 14.82 -9.40 7.60
N ASP A 215 16.12 -9.24 7.82
CA ASP A 215 16.77 -9.51 9.10
C ASP A 215 17.09 -8.21 9.86
N SER A 216 16.77 -7.06 9.26
CA SER A 216 16.90 -5.76 9.91
C SER A 216 15.94 -5.65 11.12
N PRO A 217 16.28 -4.82 12.12
CA PRO A 217 15.39 -4.51 13.24
C PRO A 217 14.00 -4.03 12.77
N ARG A 218 12.97 -4.30 13.58
CA ARG A 218 11.58 -3.89 13.28
C ARG A 218 11.48 -2.41 12.91
N ASP A 219 12.09 -1.53 13.71
CA ASP A 219 11.98 -0.08 13.52
C ASP A 219 12.67 0.37 12.23
N ASP A 220 13.80 -0.25 11.88
CA ASP A 220 14.49 -0.05 10.60
C ASP A 220 13.61 -0.49 9.42
N ILE A 221 12.91 -1.63 9.52
CA ILE A 221 11.98 -2.08 8.47
C ILE A 221 10.79 -1.13 8.33
N LEU A 222 10.18 -0.71 9.45
CA LEU A 222 9.05 0.21 9.44
C LEU A 222 9.46 1.60 8.93
N SER A 223 10.70 2.02 9.13
CA SER A 223 11.21 3.29 8.62
C SER A 223 11.19 3.40 7.09
N LEU A 224 11.13 2.28 6.35
CA LEU A 224 10.90 2.29 4.90
C LEU A 224 9.59 2.98 4.52
N LEU A 225 8.59 2.95 5.41
CA LEU A 225 7.32 3.64 5.24
C LEU A 225 7.43 5.15 5.40
N ASN A 226 8.61 5.70 5.68
CA ASN A 226 8.88 7.14 5.69
C ASN A 226 9.45 7.64 4.36
N ASN A 227 9.91 6.75 3.48
CA ASN A 227 10.46 7.12 2.18
C ASN A 227 9.37 7.71 1.27
N ARG A 228 9.64 8.89 0.69
CA ARG A 228 8.72 9.58 -0.22
C ARG A 228 9.38 9.91 -1.54
N TYR A 229 8.60 9.87 -2.62
CA TYR A 229 9.04 10.30 -3.95
C TYR A 229 7.97 11.16 -4.63
N HIS A 230 8.18 12.47 -4.61
CA HIS A 230 7.21 13.47 -5.04
C HIS A 230 7.49 13.93 -6.47
N TYR A 231 6.86 13.30 -7.47
CA TYR A 231 7.05 13.71 -8.87
C TYR A 231 6.60 15.16 -9.11
N GLU A 232 5.60 15.63 -8.36
CA GLU A 232 5.10 17.01 -8.46
C GLU A 232 6.08 18.06 -7.93
N LYS A 233 7.08 17.64 -7.14
CA LYS A 233 8.14 18.53 -6.63
C LYS A 233 9.40 18.50 -7.48
N LEU A 234 9.50 17.59 -8.45
CA LEU A 234 10.68 17.49 -9.32
C LEU A 234 10.76 18.67 -10.30
N SER A 235 11.99 19.04 -10.65
CA SER A 235 12.23 20.00 -11.73
C SER A 235 11.83 19.43 -13.09
N VAL A 236 11.52 20.32 -14.05
CA VAL A 236 11.25 19.92 -15.45
C VAL A 236 12.40 19.10 -16.01
N LYS A 237 13.66 19.54 -15.85
CA LYS A 237 14.85 18.82 -16.31
C LYS A 237 14.95 17.40 -15.73
N THR A 238 14.57 17.22 -14.46
CA THR A 238 14.54 15.90 -13.83
C THR A 238 13.47 15.01 -14.45
N LEU A 239 12.26 15.54 -14.67
CA LEU A 239 11.16 14.80 -15.30
C LEU A 239 11.48 14.44 -16.76
N GLU A 240 12.07 15.36 -17.51
CA GLU A 240 12.59 15.14 -18.87
C GLU A 240 13.61 14.00 -18.90
N LYS A 241 14.57 13.98 -17.96
CA LYS A 241 15.53 12.88 -17.80
C LYS A 241 14.85 11.54 -17.48
N ILE A 242 13.80 11.54 -16.67
CA ILE A 242 13.01 10.33 -16.38
C ILE A 242 12.32 9.87 -17.66
N CYS A 243 11.65 10.76 -18.41
CA CYS A 243 11.01 10.44 -19.69
C CYS A 243 12.00 9.77 -20.65
N LEU A 244 13.20 10.33 -20.84
CA LEU A 244 14.23 9.70 -21.68
C LEU A 244 14.58 8.29 -21.19
N ARG A 245 14.83 8.14 -19.88
CA ARG A 245 15.18 6.85 -19.27
C ARG A 245 14.12 5.78 -19.49
N VAL A 246 12.84 6.15 -19.42
CA VAL A 246 11.73 5.21 -19.57
C VAL A 246 11.21 5.11 -21.01
N GLY A 247 11.92 5.66 -22.00
CA GLY A 247 11.53 5.58 -23.42
C GLY A 247 10.24 6.33 -23.75
N VAL A 248 10.05 7.51 -23.14
CA VAL A 248 8.92 8.42 -23.38
C VAL A 248 9.42 9.64 -24.16
N SER A 249 8.82 9.88 -25.33
CA SER A 249 9.11 11.07 -26.13
C SER A 249 8.45 12.33 -25.54
N TYR A 250 9.17 13.44 -25.58
CA TYR A 250 8.69 14.78 -25.25
C TYR A 250 9.43 15.81 -26.08
N THR A 251 8.81 16.97 -26.25
CA THR A 251 9.40 18.15 -26.89
C THR A 251 9.91 19.10 -25.81
N SER A 252 11.22 19.37 -25.82
CA SER A 252 11.79 20.43 -24.98
C SER A 252 11.65 21.76 -25.73
N LYS A 253 11.07 22.77 -25.09
CA LYS A 253 11.01 24.15 -25.61
C LYS A 253 11.30 25.12 -24.46
N VAL A 254 11.64 26.36 -24.79
CA VAL A 254 11.75 27.44 -23.80
C VAL A 254 10.33 27.90 -23.44
N TYR A 255 10.03 27.99 -22.14
CA TYR A 255 8.66 28.12 -21.64
C TYR A 255 8.49 29.34 -20.75
N THR A 256 7.33 30.01 -20.87
CA THR A 256 6.83 30.95 -19.86
C THR A 256 6.43 30.20 -18.59
N ASN A 257 6.38 30.88 -17.43
CA ASN A 257 6.03 30.25 -16.14
C ASN A 257 4.70 29.45 -16.17
N LYS A 258 3.66 29.95 -16.84
CA LYS A 258 2.39 29.24 -17.00
C LYS A 258 2.53 27.96 -17.83
N TYR A 259 3.36 28.01 -18.88
CA TYR A 259 3.62 26.83 -19.71
C TYR A 259 4.53 25.82 -19.00
N LEU A 260 5.44 26.27 -18.12
CA LEU A 260 6.29 25.39 -17.32
C LEU A 260 5.47 24.44 -16.44
N GLU A 261 4.48 24.95 -15.69
CA GLU A 261 3.62 24.11 -14.86
C GLU A 261 2.77 23.14 -15.69
N PHE A 262 2.23 23.59 -16.82
CA PHE A 262 1.51 22.72 -17.74
C PHE A 262 2.41 21.59 -18.29
N ASN A 263 3.62 21.92 -18.76
CA ASN A 263 4.58 20.95 -19.26
C ASN A 263 4.98 19.95 -18.17
N LYS A 264 5.23 20.43 -16.96
CA LYS A 264 5.56 19.61 -15.80
C LYS A 264 4.46 18.59 -15.48
N ILE A 265 3.19 18.99 -15.54
CA ILE A 265 2.04 18.08 -15.38
C ILE A 265 2.02 17.04 -16.51
N ASN A 266 2.22 17.45 -17.75
CA ASN A 266 2.20 16.53 -18.89
C ASN A 266 3.33 15.49 -18.83
N LEU A 267 4.54 15.89 -18.45
CA LEU A 267 5.65 14.95 -18.25
C LEU A 267 5.29 13.91 -17.18
N GLN A 268 4.74 14.34 -16.04
CA GLN A 268 4.27 13.41 -14.99
C GLN A 268 3.24 12.42 -15.52
N LYS A 269 2.20 12.89 -16.23
CA LYS A 269 1.17 12.03 -16.82
C LYS A 269 1.77 10.99 -17.78
N LYS A 270 2.69 11.40 -18.64
CA LYS A 270 3.38 10.48 -19.57
C LYS A 270 4.22 9.43 -18.84
N ILE A 271 4.99 9.83 -17.83
CA ILE A 271 5.78 8.89 -17.00
C ILE A 271 4.84 7.90 -16.32
N MET A 272 3.77 8.37 -15.65
CA MET A 272 2.81 7.50 -14.97
C MET A 272 2.11 6.53 -15.93
N LYS A 273 1.75 6.99 -17.14
CA LYS A 273 1.17 6.13 -18.18
C LYS A 273 2.13 5.01 -18.59
N LYS A 274 3.40 5.33 -18.88
CA LYS A 274 4.43 4.34 -19.27
C LYS A 274 4.74 3.34 -18.14
N LEU A 275 4.77 3.80 -16.89
CA LEU A 275 5.07 2.95 -15.73
C LEU A 275 3.87 2.10 -15.30
N SER A 276 2.65 2.47 -15.68
CA SER A 276 1.44 1.67 -15.41
C SER A 276 1.54 0.28 -16.03
N LEU A 277 0.94 -0.71 -15.36
CA LEU A 277 0.76 -2.04 -15.95
C LEU A 277 -0.43 -2.10 -16.92
N ARG A 278 -1.34 -1.11 -16.89
CA ARG A 278 -2.60 -1.08 -17.64
C ARG A 278 -2.46 -0.65 -19.11
N PHE A 279 -1.32 -0.06 -19.50
CA PHE A 279 -1.13 0.56 -20.82
C PHE A 279 0.01 -0.09 -21.62
N GLY A 280 0.22 -1.40 -21.43
CA GLY A 280 0.96 -2.22 -22.40
C GLY A 280 -0.06 -2.96 -23.26
N GLU A 281 0.21 -3.10 -24.55
CA GLU A 281 -0.47 -4.08 -25.39
C GLU A 281 -0.20 -5.47 -24.78
N ASP A 282 -1.18 -5.97 -24.05
CA ASP A 282 -1.40 -7.40 -23.78
C ASP A 282 -2.66 -7.77 -24.58
#